data_AF-A9XNU3-F1
#
_entry.id   AF-A9XNU3-F1
#
_cell.length_a   1.000
_cell.length_b   1.000
_cell.length_c   1.000
_cell.angle_alpha   90.00
_cell.angle_beta   90.00
_cell.angle_gamma   90.00
#
_symmetry.space_group_name_H-M   'P 1'
#
loop_
_entity.id
_entity.type
_entity.pdbx_description
1 polymer ?
#
loop_
_entity_poly.entity_id
_entity_poly.type
_entity_poly.pdbx_seq_one_letter_code
_entity_poly.pdbx_strand_id
1 'polypeptide(L)'
;DAEVEVKSSADKFWTDLRESTILFPKIFPEDYKSISVLEGDGKSIGSVRVFHYGEGSPLVKVSYEKIGEVNEANKFVTYSVIDGDLLKFYKNFKGTITVVPKGEGSLVKWNCVFEKASPEVPDPHAIKDFA
;
A
#
# COMPACT_ATOMS: atom_id res chain seq x y z
N ASP A 1 -7.56 0.01 -10.08
CA ASP A 1 -7.30 -1.43 -9.94
C ASP A 1 -6.11 -1.83 -10.79
N ALA A 2 -5.18 -2.58 -10.19
CA ALA A 2 -4.00 -3.19 -10.81
C ALA A 2 -3.93 -4.67 -10.40
N GLU A 3 -3.47 -5.52 -11.29
CA GLU A 3 -3.23 -6.94 -11.02
C GLU A 3 -1.89 -7.35 -11.62
N VAL A 4 -1.08 -8.06 -10.83
CA VAL A 4 0.26 -8.52 -11.25
C VAL A 4 0.43 -9.98 -10.85
N GLU A 5 0.87 -10.79 -11.80
CA GLU A 5 1.29 -12.17 -11.53
C GLU A 5 2.73 -12.19 -11.05
N VAL A 6 2.95 -12.81 -9.89
CA VAL A 6 4.26 -12.94 -9.27
C VAL A 6 4.64 -14.41 -9.13
N LYS A 7 5.94 -14.68 -9.25
CA LYS A 7 6.48 -16.05 -9.18
C LYS A 7 6.49 -16.63 -7.77
N SER A 8 6.45 -15.78 -6.74
CA SER A 8 6.40 -16.21 -5.35
C SER A 8 5.03 -16.80 -5.01
N SER A 9 5.01 -17.83 -4.17
CA SER A 9 3.76 -18.37 -3.61
C SER A 9 3.02 -17.29 -2.82
N ALA A 10 1.70 -17.44 -2.70
CA ALA A 10 0.85 -16.49 -1.98
C ALA A 10 1.28 -16.33 -0.51
N ASP A 11 1.67 -17.41 0.18
CA ASP A 11 2.13 -17.36 1.58
C ASP A 11 3.43 -16.58 1.71
N LYS A 12 4.39 -16.81 0.80
CA LYS A 12 5.66 -16.09 0.80
C LYS A 12 5.44 -14.61 0.54
N PHE A 13 4.70 -14.27 -0.52
CA PHE A 13 4.44 -12.87 -0.87
C PHE A 13 3.66 -12.15 0.24
N TRP A 14 2.66 -12.81 0.84
CA TRP A 14 1.90 -12.24 1.96
C TRP A 14 2.81 -11.97 3.17
N THR A 15 3.67 -12.91 3.53
CA THR A 15 4.63 -12.74 4.63
C THR A 15 5.55 -11.55 4.37
N ASP A 16 6.16 -11.49 3.18
CA ASP A 16 7.08 -10.41 2.79
C ASP A 16 6.35 -9.04 2.76
N LEU A 17 5.11 -8.99 2.27
CA LEU A 17 4.27 -7.78 2.28
C LEU A 17 4.03 -7.28 3.71
N ARG A 18 3.81 -8.18 4.66
CA ARG A 18 3.55 -7.83 6.07
C ARG A 18 4.81 -7.38 6.80
N GLU A 19 5.99 -7.70 6.27
CA GLU A 19 7.28 -7.14 6.71
C GLU A 19 7.70 -5.89 5.90
N SER A 20 6.77 -5.26 5.17
CA SER A 20 7.07 -4.10 4.30
C SER A 20 7.79 -2.97 5.02
N THR A 21 7.54 -2.75 6.32
CA THR A 21 8.22 -1.72 7.13
C THR A 21 9.75 -1.88 7.14
N ILE A 22 10.24 -3.12 7.00
CA ILE A 22 11.65 -3.46 7.01
C ILE A 22 12.15 -3.75 5.59
N LEU A 23 11.35 -4.45 4.79
CA LEU A 23 11.78 -4.97 3.49
C LEU A 23 11.73 -3.90 2.39
N PHE A 24 10.68 -3.09 2.32
CA PHE A 24 10.50 -2.19 1.18
C PHE A 24 11.61 -1.14 1.10
N PRO A 25 12.01 -0.46 2.20
CA PRO A 25 13.13 0.48 2.13
C PRO A 25 14.48 -0.15 1.78
N LYS A 26 14.64 -1.47 2.01
CA LYS A 26 15.88 -2.20 1.69
C LYS A 26 15.91 -2.68 0.24
N ILE A 27 14.76 -3.13 -0.27
CA ILE A 27 14.64 -3.75 -1.60
C ILE A 27 14.36 -2.69 -2.67
N PHE A 28 13.62 -1.63 -2.32
CA PHE A 28 13.21 -0.54 -3.20
C PHE A 28 13.58 0.82 -2.59
N PRO A 29 14.88 1.09 -2.36
CA PRO A 29 15.33 2.31 -1.68
C PRO A 29 15.06 3.60 -2.49
N GLU A 30 14.91 3.49 -3.81
CA GLU A 30 14.54 4.64 -4.67
C GLU A 30 13.08 5.05 -4.48
N ASP A 31 12.21 4.09 -4.10
CA ASP A 31 10.78 4.27 -3.93
C ASP A 31 10.42 4.57 -2.47
N TYR A 32 11.05 3.88 -1.52
CA TYR A 32 10.79 4.00 -0.09
C TYR A 32 12.07 4.36 0.66
N LYS A 33 12.15 5.59 1.18
CA LYS A 33 13.27 6.01 2.05
C LYS A 33 13.14 5.39 3.44
N SER A 34 11.92 5.37 3.99
CA SER A 34 11.63 4.70 5.26
C SER A 34 10.14 4.41 5.40
N ILE A 35 9.82 3.42 6.22
CA ILE A 35 8.47 3.15 6.69
C ILE A 35 8.57 2.89 8.19
N SER A 36 7.82 3.62 9.00
CA SER A 36 7.89 3.54 10.46
C SER A 36 6.52 3.36 11.07
N VAL A 37 6.45 2.66 12.20
CA VAL A 37 5.22 2.46 12.95
C VAL A 37 5.06 3.60 13.95
N LEU A 38 3.91 4.27 13.92
CA LEU A 38 3.55 5.33 14.85
C LEU A 38 2.65 4.81 15.97
N GLU A 39 1.74 3.90 15.64
CA GLU A 39 0.82 3.29 16.61
C GLU A 39 0.67 1.79 16.30
N GLY A 40 0.57 0.98 17.36
CA GLY A 40 0.40 -0.46 17.25
C GLY A 40 1.68 -1.19 16.82
N ASP A 41 1.51 -2.27 16.06
CA ASP A 41 2.60 -3.14 15.60
C ASP A 41 2.90 -2.97 14.09
N GLY A 42 2.17 -2.08 13.41
CA GLY A 42 2.27 -1.83 11.97
C GLY A 42 1.60 -2.89 11.09
N LYS A 43 0.93 -3.89 11.68
CA LYS A 43 0.37 -5.05 10.99
C LYS A 43 -1.10 -5.27 11.33
N SER A 44 -1.49 -5.07 12.58
CA SER A 44 -2.83 -5.30 13.12
C SER A 44 -3.76 -4.14 12.79
N ILE A 45 -5.06 -4.42 12.78
CA ILE A 45 -6.12 -3.42 12.61
C ILE A 45 -5.92 -2.25 13.58
N GLY A 46 -6.03 -1.03 13.08
CA GLY A 46 -5.84 0.19 13.85
C GLY A 46 -4.41 0.69 13.90
N SER A 47 -3.40 -0.12 13.52
CA SER A 47 -2.01 0.33 13.47
C SER A 47 -1.83 1.49 12.50
N VAL A 48 -0.98 2.44 12.88
CA VAL A 48 -0.65 3.61 12.06
C VAL A 48 0.81 3.53 11.65
N ARG A 49 1.06 3.75 10.37
CA ARG A 49 2.40 3.76 9.76
C ARG A 49 2.62 5.07 9.03
N VAL A 50 3.85 5.53 8.99
CA VAL A 50 4.28 6.65 8.16
C VAL A 50 5.26 6.16 7.10
N PHE A 51 4.98 6.50 5.85
CA PHE A 51 5.80 6.22 4.68
C PHE A 51 6.50 7.50 4.27
N HIS A 52 7.82 7.42 4.10
CA HIS A 52 8.60 8.45 3.43
C HIS A 52 9.07 7.90 2.09
N TYR A 53 8.57 8.49 1.01
CA TYR A 53 8.89 8.04 -0.34
C TYR A 53 10.16 8.69 -0.89
N GLY A 54 10.85 7.96 -1.75
CA GLY A 54 12.05 8.41 -2.44
C GLY A 54 11.74 9.21 -3.70
N GLU A 55 12.71 9.28 -4.61
CA GLU A 55 12.56 9.99 -5.88
C GLU A 55 11.78 9.19 -6.93
N GLY A 56 11.65 7.86 -6.75
CA GLY A 56 10.81 7.02 -7.60
C GLY A 56 9.32 7.28 -7.45
N SER A 57 8.88 7.85 -6.32
CA SER A 57 7.48 8.29 -6.16
C SER A 57 7.23 9.61 -6.91
N PRO A 58 6.29 9.62 -7.87
CA PRO A 58 6.09 10.76 -8.78
C PRO A 58 5.34 11.93 -8.13
N LEU A 59 4.49 11.67 -7.13
CA LEU A 59 3.52 12.65 -6.62
C LEU A 59 3.55 12.83 -5.10
N VAL A 60 3.94 11.80 -4.35
CA VAL A 60 3.82 11.79 -2.88
C VAL A 60 5.18 11.58 -2.24
N LYS A 61 5.53 12.38 -1.23
CA LYS A 61 6.77 12.23 -0.45
C LYS A 61 6.50 11.72 0.97
N VAL A 62 5.29 11.95 1.49
CA VAL A 62 4.85 11.38 2.77
C VAL A 62 3.40 10.90 2.73
N SER A 63 3.14 9.75 3.37
CA SER A 63 1.79 9.22 3.61
C SER A 63 1.70 8.63 5.01
N TYR A 64 0.64 8.98 5.72
CA TYR A 64 0.27 8.36 6.99
C TYR A 64 -0.88 7.41 6.72
N GLU A 65 -0.67 6.13 7.02
CA GLU A 65 -1.62 5.07 6.71
C GLU A 65 -2.09 4.36 7.96
N LYS A 66 -3.40 4.15 8.07
CA LYS A 66 -4.02 3.35 9.11
C LYS A 66 -4.53 2.03 8.55
N ILE A 67 -4.15 0.92 9.16
CA ILE A 67 -4.67 -0.41 8.81
C ILE A 67 -6.15 -0.49 9.19
N GLY A 68 -7.01 -0.78 8.22
CA GLY A 68 -8.46 -0.90 8.41
C GLY A 68 -8.89 -2.33 8.69
N GLU A 69 -8.56 -3.26 7.80
CA GLU A 69 -8.97 -4.66 7.87
C GLU A 69 -7.80 -5.56 7.51
N VAL A 70 -7.73 -6.72 8.14
CA VAL A 70 -6.73 -7.76 7.84
C VAL A 70 -7.42 -9.10 7.88
N ASN A 71 -7.17 -9.94 6.88
CA ASN A 71 -7.59 -11.32 6.87
C ASN A 71 -6.41 -12.20 6.46
N GLU A 72 -5.83 -12.90 7.43
CA GLU A 72 -4.66 -13.76 7.21
C GLU A 72 -5.00 -14.99 6.35
N ALA A 73 -6.22 -15.52 6.48
CA ALA A 73 -6.66 -16.70 5.74
C ALA A 73 -6.84 -16.38 4.24
N ASN A 74 -7.49 -15.26 3.95
CA ASN A 74 -7.75 -14.79 2.59
C ASN A 74 -6.65 -13.88 2.04
N LYS A 75 -5.61 -13.59 2.82
CA LYS A 75 -4.46 -12.75 2.47
C LYS A 75 -4.87 -11.42 1.85
N PHE A 76 -5.69 -10.68 2.58
CA PHE A 76 -6.02 -9.30 2.22
C PHE A 76 -5.81 -8.33 3.37
N VAL A 77 -5.41 -7.12 3.03
CA VAL A 77 -5.27 -5.99 3.96
C VAL A 77 -5.88 -4.74 3.32
N THR A 78 -6.57 -3.94 4.12
CA THR A 78 -6.98 -2.59 3.73
C THR A 78 -6.27 -1.56 4.57
N TYR A 79 -6.03 -0.40 3.97
CA TYR A 79 -5.47 0.76 4.65
C TYR A 79 -6.14 2.03 4.17
N SER A 80 -6.22 3.03 5.04
CA SER A 80 -6.68 4.38 4.70
C SER A 80 -5.53 5.36 4.85
N VAL A 81 -5.37 6.27 3.91
CA VAL A 81 -4.48 7.42 4.08
C VAL A 81 -5.19 8.44 4.96
N ILE A 82 -4.58 8.76 6.10
CA ILE A 82 -5.15 9.62 7.14
C ILE A 82 -4.47 10.99 7.24
N ASP A 83 -3.27 11.12 6.67
CA ASP A 83 -2.54 12.38 6.50
C ASP A 83 -1.48 12.22 5.40
N GLY A 84 -0.92 13.33 4.92
CA GLY A 84 0.16 13.39 3.95
C GLY A 84 -0.23 13.96 2.59
N ASP A 85 0.69 13.85 1.64
CA ASP A 85 0.59 14.57 0.35
C ASP A 85 -0.62 14.13 -0.47
N LEU A 86 -1.03 12.88 -0.32
CA LEU A 86 -2.14 12.33 -1.10
C LEU A 86 -3.47 13.04 -0.79
N LEU A 87 -3.67 13.48 0.45
CA LEU A 87 -4.90 14.13 0.88
C LEU A 87 -5.05 15.57 0.36
N LYS A 88 -4.01 16.12 -0.28
CA LYS A 88 -4.10 17.38 -1.04
C LYS A 88 -4.93 17.21 -2.32
N PHE A 89 -5.02 15.98 -2.84
CA PHE A 89 -5.72 15.65 -4.08
C PHE A 89 -7.04 14.91 -3.81
N TYR A 90 -7.10 14.10 -2.75
CA TYR A 90 -8.26 13.27 -2.44
C TYR A 90 -8.73 13.53 -1.01
N LYS A 91 -10.03 13.71 -0.78
CA LYS A 91 -10.60 13.87 0.57
C LYS A 91 -10.49 12.59 1.39
N ASN A 92 -10.58 11.45 0.72
CA ASN A 92 -10.35 10.14 1.29
C ASN A 92 -9.66 9.25 0.25
N PHE A 93 -8.86 8.32 0.75
CA PHE A 93 -8.20 7.31 -0.06
C PHE A 93 -8.05 6.03 0.76
N LYS A 94 -8.68 4.95 0.33
CA LYS A 94 -8.58 3.61 0.91
C LYS A 94 -8.01 2.66 -0.11
N GLY A 95 -6.87 2.02 0.19
CA GLY A 95 -6.28 0.96 -0.61
C GLY A 95 -6.60 -0.42 -0.07
N THR A 96 -6.70 -1.40 -0.97
CA THR A 96 -6.82 -2.82 -0.64
C THR A 96 -5.80 -3.61 -1.42
N ILE A 97 -5.04 -4.45 -0.72
CA ILE A 97 -4.13 -5.43 -1.32
C ILE A 97 -4.68 -6.83 -1.04
N THR A 98 -4.78 -7.66 -2.08
CA THR A 98 -5.19 -9.07 -1.96
C THR A 98 -4.18 -9.95 -2.68
N VAL A 99 -3.79 -11.07 -2.06
CA VAL A 99 -2.85 -12.04 -2.63
C VAL A 99 -3.58 -13.37 -2.84
N VAL A 100 -3.77 -13.75 -4.10
CA VAL A 100 -4.51 -14.96 -4.49
C VAL A 100 -3.53 -16.02 -5.00
N PRO A 101 -3.55 -17.26 -4.48
CA PRO A 101 -2.74 -18.36 -5.04
C PRO A 101 -3.02 -18.59 -6.53
N LYS A 102 -1.98 -18.77 -7.34
CA LYS A 102 -2.10 -19.07 -8.77
C LYS A 102 -0.97 -20.00 -9.24
N GLY A 103 -1.28 -21.30 -9.36
CA GLY A 103 -0.27 -22.31 -9.66
C GLY A 103 0.82 -22.35 -8.59
N GLU A 104 2.08 -22.32 -9.01
CA GLU A 104 3.25 -22.21 -8.09
C GLU A 104 3.47 -20.78 -7.57
N GLY A 105 2.88 -19.78 -8.22
CA GLY A 105 3.00 -18.37 -7.89
C GLY A 105 1.74 -17.79 -7.23
N SER A 106 1.55 -16.49 -7.42
CA SER A 106 0.35 -15.78 -6.94
C SER A 106 -0.03 -14.61 -7.84
N LEU A 107 -1.30 -14.21 -7.74
CA LEU A 107 -1.85 -13.00 -8.33
C LEU A 107 -2.04 -11.96 -7.23
N VAL A 108 -1.32 -10.85 -7.32
CA VAL A 108 -1.44 -9.72 -6.40
C VAL A 108 -2.38 -8.71 -7.02
N LYS A 109 -3.40 -8.31 -6.27
CA LYS A 109 -4.38 -7.30 -6.68
C LYS A 109 -4.27 -6.09 -5.78
N TRP A 110 -4.15 -4.93 -6.38
CA TRP A 110 -4.27 -3.65 -5.68
C TRP A 110 -5.47 -2.89 -6.24
N ASN A 111 -6.34 -2.41 -5.37
CA ASN A 111 -7.44 -1.51 -5.73
C ASN A 111 -7.52 -0.36 -4.73
N CYS A 112 -8.17 0.73 -5.15
CA CYS A 112 -8.42 1.84 -4.26
C CYS A 112 -9.83 2.41 -4.46
N VAL A 113 -10.38 2.91 -3.36
CA VAL A 113 -11.60 3.72 -3.33
C VAL A 113 -11.20 5.10 -2.85
N PHE A 114 -11.62 6.14 -3.57
CA PHE A 114 -11.21 7.51 -3.31
C PHE A 114 -12.34 8.50 -3.60
N GLU A 115 -12.28 9.66 -2.95
CA GLU A 115 -13.10 10.83 -3.26
C GLU A 115 -12.17 11.98 -3.63
N LYS A 116 -12.33 12.54 -4.83
CA LYS A 116 -11.52 13.67 -5.29
C LYS A 116 -11.81 14.93 -4.47
N ALA A 117 -10.78 15.74 -4.24
CA ALA A 117 -10.92 17.05 -3.62
C ALA A 117 -11.66 18.05 -4.54
N SER A 118 -11.47 17.94 -5.86
CA SER A 118 -12.20 18.69 -6.87
C SER A 118 -12.35 17.88 -8.17
N PRO A 119 -13.27 18.24 -9.09
CA PRO A 119 -13.43 17.54 -10.38
C PRO A 119 -12.19 17.57 -11.29
N GLU A 120 -11.29 18.54 -11.09
CA GLU A 120 -10.07 18.72 -11.89
C GLU A 120 -8.95 17.75 -11.49
N VAL A 121 -9.04 17.16 -10.30
CA VAL A 121 -8.06 16.16 -9.85
C VAL A 121 -8.17 14.93 -10.75
N PRO A 122 -7.05 14.45 -11.33
CA PRO A 122 -7.08 13.23 -12.14
C PRO A 122 -7.37 12.01 -11.27
N ASP A 123 -7.74 10.91 -11.91
CA ASP A 123 -7.79 9.61 -11.23
C ASP A 123 -6.36 9.17 -10.85
N PRO A 124 -6.19 8.34 -9.80
CA PRO A 124 -4.89 8.00 -9.18
C PRO A 124 -4.04 7.01 -10.01
N HIS A 125 -3.93 7.20 -11.33
CA HIS A 125 -3.17 6.35 -12.24
C HIS A 125 -1.69 6.26 -11.86
N ALA A 126 -1.05 7.39 -11.56
CA ALA A 126 0.36 7.39 -11.14
C ALA A 126 0.60 6.63 -9.81
N ILE A 127 -0.40 6.59 -8.92
CA ILE A 127 -0.31 5.82 -7.67
C ILE A 127 -0.51 4.34 -7.97
N LYS A 128 -1.44 4.02 -8.87
CA LYS A 128 -1.67 2.66 -9.34
C LYS A 128 -0.41 2.06 -9.97
N ASP A 129 0.32 2.81 -10.78
CA ASP A 129 1.52 2.31 -11.44
C ASP A 129 2.71 2.14 -10.47
N PHE A 130 2.70 2.88 -9.37
CA PHE A 130 3.68 2.79 -8.29
C PHE A 130 3.38 1.67 -7.29
N ALA A 131 2.10 1.40 -7.00
CA ALA A 131 1.62 0.44 -6.00
C ALA A 131 1.63 -1.01 -6.48
#